data_AF-A0A2J7ZKK5-F1
#
_entry.id   AF-A0A2J7ZKK5-F1
#
_cell.length_a   1.000
_cell.length_b   1.000
_cell.length_c   1.000
_cell.angle_alpha   90.00
_cell.angle_beta   90.00
_cell.angle_gamma   90.00
#
_symmetry.space_group_name_H-M   'P 1'
#
loop_
_entity.id
_entity.type
_entity.pdbx_description
1 polymer ?
#
loop_
_entity_poly.entity_id
_entity_poly.type
_entity_poly.pdbx_seq_one_letter_code
_entity_poly.pdbx_strand_id
1 'polypeptide(L)'
;GKDKPTYNPKKERGDVVVVLNAAHVHLTHDKWNTKLYRWHTGYPGGLRSRTAREQWEADPTELIRNAVNGMLPKNKSREARLEKLKIFPESEHPFEGFPLVPFLPKPRLLQDRGLGWALPQHLALVRWCPPSLLLTPRGPGLGAAAQGFEPANPERYRFRLRTSPGLQGGAGRPVVGIEDLLTEEERRALAAAGQQGV
;
A
#
# COMPACT_ATOMS: atom_id res chain seq x y z
N GLY A 1 3.86 8.16 -18.95
CA GLY A 1 3.37 7.87 -20.32
C GLY A 1 2.75 9.08 -21.00
N LYS A 2 1.43 9.30 -20.87
CA LYS A 2 0.70 10.43 -21.53
C LYS A 2 1.06 11.80 -20.96
N ASP A 3 1.53 11.81 -19.73
CA ASP A 3 2.11 12.92 -18.98
C ASP A 3 3.39 13.49 -19.62
N LYS A 4 4.09 12.73 -20.47
CA LYS A 4 5.33 13.17 -21.12
C LYS A 4 5.06 13.70 -22.53
N PRO A 5 5.73 14.80 -22.95
CA PRO A 5 5.57 15.35 -24.29
C PRO A 5 6.05 14.39 -25.39
N THR A 6 6.95 13.46 -25.06
CA THR A 6 7.46 12.42 -25.98
C THR A 6 6.51 11.22 -26.12
N TYR A 7 5.23 11.35 -25.74
CA TYR A 7 4.26 10.28 -25.83
C TYR A 7 4.03 9.85 -27.30
N ASN A 8 4.19 8.56 -27.56
CA ASN A 8 3.83 7.95 -28.84
C ASN A 8 2.92 6.74 -28.57
N PRO A 9 1.71 6.68 -29.14
CA PRO A 9 0.75 5.61 -28.87
C PRO A 9 1.26 4.21 -29.26
N LYS A 10 2.17 4.12 -30.26
CA LYS A 10 2.73 2.84 -30.73
C LYS A 10 3.89 2.34 -29.87
N LYS A 11 4.58 3.22 -29.14
CA LYS A 11 5.77 2.87 -28.36
C LYS A 11 5.44 2.79 -26.87
N GLU A 12 5.91 1.73 -26.22
CA GLU A 12 5.68 1.43 -24.80
C GLU A 12 6.58 2.24 -23.86
N ARG A 13 6.55 3.59 -23.93
CA ARG A 13 7.29 4.49 -23.02
C ARG A 13 6.46 4.85 -21.78
N GLY A 14 6.11 3.83 -21.00
CA GLY A 14 5.43 3.97 -19.71
C GLY A 14 6.41 3.85 -18.54
N ASP A 15 6.17 4.63 -17.50
CA ASP A 15 6.92 4.61 -16.24
C ASP A 15 6.39 3.50 -15.33
N VAL A 16 7.20 3.11 -14.35
CA VAL A 16 6.80 2.18 -13.28
C VAL A 16 6.08 2.99 -12.21
N VAL A 17 4.90 2.54 -11.81
CA VAL A 17 4.10 3.19 -10.76
C VAL A 17 3.99 2.24 -9.59
N VAL A 18 4.38 2.72 -8.42
CA VAL A 18 4.25 1.99 -7.16
C VAL A 18 3.11 2.62 -6.36
N VAL A 19 2.14 1.80 -5.98
CA VAL A 19 1.02 2.19 -5.11
C VAL A 19 1.21 1.50 -3.76
N LEU A 20 1.24 2.30 -2.70
CA LEU A 20 1.34 1.85 -1.31
C LEU A 20 -0.03 1.95 -0.62
N ASN A 21 -0.19 1.24 0.50
CA ASN A 21 -1.38 1.31 1.36
C ASN A 21 -2.69 0.94 0.64
N ALA A 22 -2.66 -0.07 -0.23
CA ALA A 22 -3.85 -0.53 -0.95
C ALA A 22 -4.93 -1.12 -0.02
N ALA A 23 -4.58 -1.56 1.19
CA ALA A 23 -5.54 -2.04 2.17
C ALA A 23 -6.47 -0.91 2.67
N HIS A 24 -5.96 0.32 2.77
CA HIS A 24 -6.65 1.48 3.34
C HIS A 24 -7.45 2.29 2.31
N VAL A 25 -7.98 1.64 1.28
CA VAL A 25 -8.76 2.31 0.24
C VAL A 25 -10.18 2.60 0.73
N HIS A 26 -10.62 3.84 0.59
CA HIS A 26 -11.99 4.24 0.89
C HIS A 26 -12.86 4.29 -0.37
N LEU A 27 -13.94 3.52 -0.39
CA LEU A 27 -15.00 3.61 -1.41
C LEU A 27 -16.13 4.53 -0.91
N THR A 28 -16.62 5.41 -1.78
CA THR A 28 -17.76 6.29 -1.44
C THR A 28 -19.07 5.52 -1.34
N HIS A 29 -19.98 5.93 -0.44
CA HIS A 29 -21.30 5.31 -0.24
C HIS A 29 -21.20 3.80 0.06
N ASP A 30 -22.31 3.08 -0.06
CA ASP A 30 -22.42 1.63 0.19
C ASP A 30 -21.84 0.76 -0.93
N LYS A 31 -20.84 1.27 -1.67
CA LYS A 31 -20.21 0.55 -2.78
C LYS A 31 -19.54 -0.75 -2.33
N TRP A 32 -19.17 -0.86 -1.07
CA TRP A 32 -18.64 -2.09 -0.48
C TRP A 32 -19.57 -3.29 -0.66
N ASN A 33 -20.88 -3.06 -0.49
CA ASN A 33 -21.90 -4.11 -0.58
C ASN A 33 -22.55 -4.13 -1.97
N THR A 34 -22.73 -2.96 -2.60
CA THR A 34 -23.47 -2.85 -3.87
C THR A 34 -22.62 -3.17 -5.10
N LYS A 35 -21.30 -2.94 -5.07
CA LYS A 35 -20.44 -3.17 -6.24
C LYS A 35 -20.11 -4.66 -6.37
N LEU A 36 -20.49 -5.24 -7.50
CA LEU A 36 -20.27 -6.66 -7.81
C LEU A 36 -19.18 -6.83 -8.87
N TYR A 37 -18.17 -7.64 -8.56
CA TYR A 37 -17.17 -8.14 -9.49
C TYR A 37 -17.65 -9.48 -10.05
N ARG A 38 -17.92 -9.54 -11.36
CA ARG A 38 -18.42 -10.73 -12.02
C ARG A 38 -17.42 -11.25 -13.04
N TRP A 39 -17.25 -12.57 -13.09
CA TRP A 39 -16.50 -13.26 -14.13
C TRP A 39 -17.16 -14.60 -14.42
N HIS A 40 -16.84 -15.17 -15.57
CA HIS A 40 -17.38 -16.45 -16.02
C HIS A 40 -16.24 -17.46 -16.14
N THR A 41 -16.46 -18.70 -15.68
CA THR A 41 -15.44 -19.76 -15.75
C THR A 41 -15.35 -20.43 -17.12
N GLY A 42 -16.37 -20.29 -17.97
CA GLY A 42 -16.47 -20.91 -19.31
C GLY A 42 -17.43 -22.11 -19.38
N TYR A 43 -17.83 -22.67 -18.23
CA TYR A 43 -18.79 -23.77 -18.14
C TYR A 43 -20.23 -23.28 -18.02
N PRO A 44 -21.25 -24.07 -18.42
CA PRO A 44 -22.65 -23.72 -18.19
C PRO A 44 -22.93 -23.54 -16.69
N GLY A 45 -23.58 -22.44 -16.31
CA GLY A 45 -23.79 -22.06 -14.90
C GLY A 45 -22.54 -21.51 -14.20
N GLY A 46 -21.45 -21.25 -14.92
CA GLY A 46 -20.16 -20.81 -14.39
C GLY A 46 -20.05 -19.33 -14.05
N LEU A 47 -21.15 -18.60 -13.92
CA LEU A 47 -21.13 -17.19 -13.55
C LEU A 47 -20.80 -17.07 -12.05
N ARG A 48 -19.69 -16.41 -11.73
CA ARG A 48 -19.28 -16.10 -10.37
C ARG A 48 -19.38 -14.60 -10.13
N SER A 49 -19.81 -14.25 -8.93
CA SER A 49 -19.90 -12.86 -8.48
C SER A 49 -19.33 -12.75 -7.08
N ARG A 50 -18.59 -11.68 -6.82
CA ARG A 50 -18.14 -11.28 -5.49
C ARG A 50 -18.51 -9.83 -5.23
N THR A 51 -18.86 -9.51 -3.99
CA THR A 51 -18.98 -8.11 -3.56
C THR A 51 -17.60 -7.45 -3.48
N ALA A 52 -17.54 -6.12 -3.47
CA ALA A 52 -16.28 -5.40 -3.29
C ALA A 52 -15.65 -5.70 -1.93
N ARG A 53 -16.48 -5.94 -0.89
CA ARG A 53 -16.03 -6.36 0.44
C ARG A 53 -15.35 -7.72 0.39
N GLU A 54 -16.00 -8.73 -0.18
CA GLU A 54 -15.41 -10.07 -0.34
C GLU A 54 -14.11 -10.04 -1.14
N GLN A 55 -14.05 -9.21 -2.19
CA GLN A 55 -12.85 -9.07 -3.00
C GLN A 55 -11.70 -8.44 -2.20
N TRP A 56 -11.99 -7.48 -1.32
CA TRP A 56 -11.00 -6.83 -0.47
C TRP A 56 -10.50 -7.75 0.65
N GLU A 57 -11.39 -8.55 1.25
CA GLU A 57 -11.01 -9.56 2.23
C GLU A 57 -10.13 -10.66 1.62
N ALA A 58 -10.36 -11.01 0.36
CA ALA A 58 -9.52 -11.95 -0.37
C ALA A 58 -8.17 -11.33 -0.74
N ASP A 59 -8.18 -10.25 -1.53
CA ASP A 59 -6.97 -9.57 -2.01
C ASP A 59 -7.26 -8.07 -2.24
N PRO A 60 -6.79 -7.16 -1.36
CA PRO A 60 -7.05 -5.72 -1.50
C PRO A 60 -6.36 -5.13 -2.75
N THR A 61 -5.22 -5.69 -3.15
CA THR A 61 -4.45 -5.27 -4.33
C THR A 61 -5.23 -5.43 -5.64
N GLU A 62 -6.02 -6.51 -5.76
CA GLU A 62 -6.79 -6.80 -6.98
C GLU A 62 -7.90 -5.77 -7.22
N LEU A 63 -8.39 -5.09 -6.17
CA LEU A 63 -9.40 -4.05 -6.29
C LEU A 63 -8.90 -2.87 -7.15
N ILE A 64 -7.69 -2.41 -6.87
CA ILE A 64 -7.03 -1.32 -7.62
C ILE A 64 -6.60 -1.82 -9.00
N ARG A 65 -6.02 -3.03 -9.06
CA ARG A 65 -5.53 -3.61 -10.31
C ARG A 65 -6.63 -3.74 -11.36
N ASN A 66 -7.80 -4.24 -10.96
CA ASN A 66 -8.96 -4.37 -11.84
C ASN A 66 -9.50 -3.01 -12.31
N ALA A 67 -9.49 -1.99 -11.45
CA ALA A 67 -9.88 -0.63 -11.83
C ALA A 67 -8.93 -0.06 -12.90
N VAL A 68 -7.61 -0.18 -12.71
CA VAL A 68 -6.62 0.31 -13.67
C VAL A 68 -6.67 -0.46 -14.99
N ASN A 69 -6.81 -1.78 -14.95
CA ASN A 69 -7.01 -2.60 -16.15
C ASN A 69 -8.27 -2.17 -16.95
N GLY A 70 -9.32 -1.78 -16.24
CA GLY A 70 -10.53 -1.18 -16.81
C GLY A 70 -10.23 0.09 -17.61
N MET A 71 -9.42 1.00 -17.04
CA MET A 71 -9.09 2.31 -17.61
C MET A 71 -8.08 2.29 -18.77
N LEU A 72 -7.25 1.24 -18.87
CA LEU A 72 -6.29 1.10 -19.96
C LEU A 72 -6.97 0.83 -21.31
N PRO A 73 -6.41 1.34 -22.42
CA PRO A 73 -6.93 1.06 -23.76
C PRO A 73 -6.88 -0.44 -24.05
N LYS A 74 -7.90 -0.95 -24.73
CA LYS A 74 -8.03 -2.37 -25.05
C LYS A 74 -7.13 -2.72 -26.24
N ASN A 75 -5.89 -3.09 -25.95
CA ASN A 75 -4.89 -3.50 -26.93
C ASN A 75 -3.95 -4.57 -26.34
N LYS A 76 -3.08 -5.15 -27.17
CA LYS A 76 -2.10 -6.17 -26.74
C LYS A 76 -1.06 -5.60 -25.75
N SER A 77 -0.71 -4.33 -25.89
CA SER A 77 0.21 -3.60 -24.98
C SER A 77 -0.33 -3.37 -23.57
N ARG A 78 -1.62 -3.65 -23.33
CA ARG A 78 -2.26 -3.45 -22.03
C ARG A 78 -1.61 -4.30 -20.93
N GLU A 79 -1.25 -5.53 -21.23
CA GLU A 79 -0.65 -6.47 -20.27
C GLU A 79 0.74 -5.99 -19.85
N ALA A 80 1.60 -5.63 -20.81
CA ALA A 80 2.92 -5.06 -20.55
C ALA A 80 2.84 -3.75 -19.74
N ARG A 81 1.79 -2.93 -19.91
CA ARG A 81 1.56 -1.74 -19.07
C ARG A 81 1.11 -2.09 -17.67
N LEU A 82 0.29 -3.13 -17.49
CA LEU A 82 -0.15 -3.59 -16.18
C LEU A 82 1.00 -4.21 -15.38
N GLU A 83 1.96 -4.85 -16.02
CA GLU A 83 3.14 -5.40 -15.35
C GLU A 83 4.02 -4.32 -14.69
N LYS A 84 4.00 -3.10 -15.24
CA LYS A 84 4.70 -1.92 -14.69
C LYS A 84 4.00 -1.33 -13.47
N LEU A 85 2.77 -1.73 -13.17
CA LEU A 85 2.05 -1.31 -11.98
C LEU A 85 2.38 -2.28 -10.83
N LYS A 86 3.01 -1.76 -9.77
CA LYS A 86 3.30 -2.50 -8.54
C LYS A 86 2.44 -1.95 -7.42
N ILE A 87 1.75 -2.83 -6.70
CA ILE A 87 0.78 -2.46 -5.66
C ILE A 87 1.11 -3.26 -4.42
N PHE A 88 1.20 -2.58 -3.29
CA PHE A 88 1.44 -3.18 -1.98
C PHE A 88 0.26 -2.87 -1.04
N PRO A 89 -0.18 -3.84 -0.23
CA PRO A 89 -1.26 -3.65 0.73
C PRO A 89 -0.88 -2.62 1.80
N GLU A 90 0.38 -2.67 2.24
CA GLU A 90 0.97 -1.84 3.28
C GLU A 90 1.92 -0.79 2.71
N SER A 91 2.65 -0.10 3.60
CA SER A 91 3.63 0.93 3.26
C SER A 91 5.01 0.38 2.86
N GLU A 92 5.31 -0.86 3.24
CA GLU A 92 6.58 -1.52 2.96
C GLU A 92 6.70 -1.93 1.49
N HIS A 93 7.87 -1.67 0.90
CA HIS A 93 8.15 -1.98 -0.50
C HIS A 93 9.64 -2.32 -0.71
N PRO A 94 9.97 -3.28 -1.58
CA PRO A 94 11.35 -3.74 -1.80
C PRO A 94 12.20 -2.78 -2.67
N PHE A 95 11.68 -1.60 -3.02
CA PHE A 95 12.30 -0.69 -3.98
C PHE A 95 13.13 0.44 -3.36
N GLU A 96 13.58 0.28 -2.11
CA GLU A 96 14.31 1.30 -1.36
C GLU A 96 15.58 1.82 -2.07
N GLY A 97 16.21 0.98 -2.90
CA GLY A 97 17.40 1.35 -3.68
C GLY A 97 17.13 2.06 -5.01
N PHE A 98 15.87 2.26 -5.40
CA PHE A 98 15.52 2.96 -6.64
C PHE A 98 15.12 4.41 -6.35
N PRO A 99 15.42 5.37 -7.24
CA PRO A 99 14.98 6.75 -7.07
C PRO A 99 13.46 6.84 -7.27
N LEU A 100 12.69 6.68 -6.19
CA LEU A 100 11.24 6.85 -6.18
C LEU A 100 10.91 8.35 -6.03
N VAL A 101 10.24 8.89 -7.04
CA VAL A 101 9.70 10.25 -6.96
C VAL A 101 8.29 10.17 -6.38
N PRO A 102 7.99 10.80 -5.22
CA PRO A 102 6.65 10.80 -4.67
C PRO A 102 5.70 11.56 -5.62
N PHE A 103 4.58 10.93 -5.95
CA PHE A 103 3.54 11.57 -6.74
C PHE A 103 2.68 12.43 -5.80
N LEU A 104 2.62 13.73 -6.04
CA LEU A 104 1.75 14.66 -5.31
C LEU A 104 0.44 14.86 -6.08
N PRO A 105 -0.64 14.09 -5.79
CA PRO A 105 -1.93 14.42 -6.33
C PRO A 105 -2.44 15.73 -5.72
N LYS A 106 -3.35 16.42 -6.43
CA LYS A 106 -4.18 17.45 -5.78
C LYS A 106 -4.87 16.79 -4.58
N PRO A 107 -4.82 17.37 -3.37
CA PRO A 107 -5.36 16.72 -2.18
C PRO A 107 -6.85 16.49 -2.39
N ARG A 108 -7.27 15.23 -2.39
CA ARG A 108 -8.68 14.90 -2.27
C ARG A 108 -9.04 15.22 -0.83
N LEU A 109 -9.84 16.26 -0.61
CA LEU A 109 -10.43 16.52 0.70
C LEU A 109 -11.18 15.24 1.09
N LEU A 110 -10.64 14.48 2.04
CA LEU A 110 -11.42 13.46 2.71
C LEU A 110 -12.52 14.26 3.41
N GLN A 111 -13.75 14.16 2.91
CA GLN A 111 -14.87 14.77 3.59
C GLN A 111 -14.99 14.07 4.93
N ASP A 112 -14.51 14.70 6.00
CA ASP A 112 -14.80 14.29 7.36
C ASP A 112 -16.31 14.32 7.52
N ARG A 113 -16.96 13.17 7.32
CA ARG A 113 -18.38 13.00 7.65
C ARG A 113 -18.50 12.88 9.17
N GLY A 114 -18.32 14.01 9.85
CA GLY A 114 -19.01 14.25 11.11
C GLY A 114 -18.22 14.22 12.42
N LEU A 115 -16.93 14.59 12.46
CA LEU A 115 -16.28 15.01 13.71
C LEU A 115 -15.28 16.13 13.39
N GLY A 116 -15.66 17.40 13.58
CA GLY A 116 -14.73 18.50 13.29
C GLY A 116 -15.28 19.91 13.11
N TRP A 117 -16.37 20.30 13.80
CA TRP A 117 -16.40 21.64 14.36
C TRP A 117 -16.38 21.49 15.88
N ALA A 118 -15.19 21.29 16.45
CA ALA A 118 -14.99 21.77 17.80
C ALA A 118 -14.90 23.30 17.67
N LEU A 119 -16.05 23.99 17.68
CA LEU A 119 -16.04 25.43 17.90
C LEU A 119 -15.36 25.64 19.26
N PRO A 120 -14.24 26.38 19.34
CA PRO A 120 -13.69 26.72 20.63
C PRO A 120 -14.75 27.54 21.38
N GLN A 121 -15.03 27.15 22.62
CA GLN A 121 -16.19 27.59 23.41
C GLN A 121 -16.22 29.10 23.73
N HIS A 122 -15.26 29.89 23.22
CA HIS A 122 -15.13 31.32 23.48
C HIS A 122 -15.86 32.22 22.45
N LEU A 123 -16.43 31.66 21.38
CA LEU A 123 -17.13 32.43 20.32
C LEU A 123 -18.63 32.07 20.18
N ALA A 124 -19.26 31.64 21.28
CA ALA A 124 -20.71 31.45 21.39
C ALA A 124 -21.42 32.70 21.96
N LEU A 125 -20.94 33.89 21.61
CA LEU A 125 -21.54 35.18 21.97
C LEU A 125 -21.69 36.00 20.69
N VAL A 126 -22.85 35.85 20.04
CA VAL A 126 -23.70 36.94 19.55
C VAL A 126 -24.87 36.32 18.75
N ARG A 127 -26.08 36.58 19.25
CA ARG A 127 -27.40 36.50 18.60
C ARG A 127 -27.97 35.10 18.28
N TRP A 128 -28.70 34.54 19.25
CA TRP A 128 -30.18 34.55 19.27
C TRP A 128 -30.65 33.98 20.62
N CYS A 129 -30.98 34.83 21.59
CA CYS A 129 -31.65 34.42 22.82
C CYS A 129 -33.00 35.17 22.84
N PRO A 130 -34.14 34.50 22.59
CA PRO A 130 -35.44 35.13 22.84
C PRO A 130 -35.60 35.34 24.38
N PRO A 131 -36.13 36.48 24.83
CA PRO A 131 -36.16 36.86 26.23
C PRO A 131 -37.40 36.25 26.89
N SER A 132 -37.31 35.01 27.32
CA SER A 132 -38.21 34.44 28.34
C SER A 132 -37.74 33.03 28.65
N LEU A 133 -37.86 32.63 29.92
CA LEU A 133 -37.48 31.32 30.47
C LEU A 133 -36.05 31.27 31.03
N LEU A 134 -35.87 32.05 32.10
CA LEU A 134 -35.15 31.59 33.28
C LEU A 134 -35.82 30.29 33.78
N LEU A 135 -35.07 29.18 33.79
CA LEU A 135 -35.05 28.20 34.88
C LEU A 135 -33.93 27.18 34.61
N THR A 136 -32.92 27.16 35.46
CA THR A 136 -32.00 26.01 35.59
C THR A 136 -32.62 25.01 36.58
N PRO A 137 -32.24 23.71 36.55
CA PRO A 137 -31.07 23.31 37.34
C PRO A 137 -30.22 22.11 36.83
N ARG A 138 -28.93 22.14 37.21
CA ARG A 138 -28.01 21.07 37.69
C ARG A 138 -27.95 19.67 37.02
N GLY A 139 -26.84 19.45 36.26
CA GLY A 139 -25.80 18.38 36.35
C GLY A 139 -26.15 16.88 36.21
N PRO A 140 -25.18 15.93 36.29
CA PRO A 140 -23.73 15.92 36.00
C PRO A 140 -23.33 14.85 34.94
N GLY A 141 -22.02 14.62 34.73
CA GLY A 141 -21.43 13.94 33.56
C GLY A 141 -21.35 12.40 33.52
N LEU A 142 -20.32 11.91 32.82
CA LEU A 142 -20.01 10.53 32.33
C LEU A 142 -20.43 10.36 30.86
N GLY A 143 -19.64 9.86 29.92
CA GLY A 143 -18.33 9.20 29.98
C GLY A 143 -17.93 8.81 28.55
N ALA A 144 -16.64 8.64 28.34
CA ALA A 144 -16.01 8.27 27.09
C ALA A 144 -16.55 6.97 26.48
N ALA A 145 -16.72 6.95 25.16
CA ALA A 145 -16.80 5.72 24.36
C ALA A 145 -16.05 5.94 23.04
N ALA A 146 -14.73 6.08 23.12
CA ALA A 146 -13.86 5.73 22.01
C ALA A 146 -13.79 4.20 21.96
N GLN A 147 -14.69 3.57 21.20
CA GLN A 147 -14.51 2.16 20.85
C GLN A 147 -13.47 2.12 19.71
N GLY A 148 -12.22 1.86 20.11
CA GLY A 148 -11.14 1.54 19.20
C GLY A 148 -11.51 0.31 18.37
N PHE A 149 -11.38 0.46 17.06
CA PHE A 149 -11.32 -0.65 16.13
C PHE A 149 -9.96 -1.32 16.35
N GLU A 150 -9.92 -2.46 17.03
CA GLU A 150 -8.69 -3.23 17.18
C GLU A 150 -8.15 -3.63 15.79
N PRO A 151 -6.87 -3.39 15.48
CA PRO A 151 -6.28 -3.90 14.26
C PRO A 151 -6.20 -5.42 14.33
N ALA A 152 -6.66 -6.06 13.25
CA ALA A 152 -6.56 -7.48 13.06
C ALA A 152 -5.09 -7.95 13.17
N ASN A 153 -4.90 -8.91 14.08
CA ASN A 153 -3.72 -9.73 14.31
C ASN A 153 -2.68 -9.81 13.14
N PRO A 154 -1.44 -9.33 13.33
CA PRO A 154 -0.38 -9.40 12.32
C PRO A 154 0.17 -10.81 12.05
N GLU A 155 -0.11 -11.80 12.90
CA GLU A 155 0.37 -13.19 12.72
C GLU A 155 -0.41 -13.97 11.64
N ARG A 156 -1.54 -13.45 11.14
CA ARG A 156 -2.40 -14.18 10.20
C ARG A 156 -1.90 -14.16 8.75
N TYR A 157 -0.90 -13.31 8.43
CA TYR A 157 -0.28 -13.20 7.11
C TYR A 157 1.13 -13.78 7.04
N ARG A 158 1.42 -14.79 7.88
CA ARG A 158 2.66 -15.57 7.75
C ARG A 158 2.53 -16.50 6.54
N PHE A 159 2.94 -15.99 5.37
CA PHE A 159 3.05 -16.77 4.14
C PHE A 159 3.95 -17.99 4.40
N ARG A 160 3.34 -19.17 4.42
CA ARG A 160 4.05 -20.44 4.42
C ARG A 160 4.61 -20.63 3.01
N LEU A 161 5.87 -20.25 2.80
CA LEU A 161 6.62 -20.69 1.62
C LEU A 161 6.54 -22.22 1.60
N ARG A 162 5.88 -22.79 0.58
CA ARG A 162 6.07 -24.20 0.24
C ARG A 162 7.46 -24.33 -0.34
N THR A 163 8.46 -24.53 0.50
CA THR A 163 9.70 -25.18 0.10
C THR A 163 9.35 -26.64 -0.22
N SER A 164 9.46 -27.02 -1.50
CA SER A 164 9.41 -28.43 -1.90
C SER A 164 10.48 -29.21 -1.12
N PRO A 165 10.15 -30.37 -0.51
CA PRO A 165 11.15 -31.25 0.07
C PRO A 165 11.77 -32.07 -1.07
N GLY A 166 13.02 -31.79 -1.40
CA GLY A 166 13.69 -32.52 -2.46
C GLY A 166 15.06 -31.95 -2.78
N LEU A 167 16.03 -32.31 -1.93
CA LEU A 167 17.48 -32.48 -2.15
C LEU A 167 18.24 -32.03 -0.90
N GLN A 168 18.24 -32.90 0.11
CA GLN A 168 19.38 -32.97 1.02
C GLN A 168 20.54 -33.62 0.25
N GLY A 169 21.70 -32.96 0.22
CA GLY A 169 22.95 -33.56 -0.23
C GLY A 169 23.85 -32.59 -0.97
N GLY A 170 24.74 -31.90 -0.25
CA GLY A 170 25.83 -31.13 -0.83
C GLY A 170 26.43 -30.14 0.15
N ALA A 171 27.61 -30.45 0.65
CA ALA A 171 28.37 -29.69 1.64
C ALA A 171 28.45 -28.18 1.33
N GLY A 172 28.38 -27.36 2.37
CA GLY A 172 28.48 -25.91 2.29
C GLY A 172 29.74 -25.46 1.55
N ARG A 173 29.58 -24.51 0.62
CA ARG A 173 30.70 -23.72 0.12
C ARG A 173 31.03 -22.67 1.19
N PRO A 174 32.28 -22.55 1.65
CA PRO A 174 32.63 -21.49 2.59
C PRO A 174 32.46 -20.12 1.92
N VAL A 175 32.00 -19.15 2.71
CA VAL A 175 31.94 -17.73 2.33
C VAL A 175 33.39 -17.25 2.20
N VAL A 176 33.80 -16.97 0.97
CA VAL A 176 35.13 -16.44 0.65
C VAL A 176 35.19 -15.00 1.17
N GLY A 177 36.10 -14.75 2.12
CA GLY A 177 36.31 -13.42 2.68
C GLY A 177 36.99 -12.52 1.64
N ILE A 178 36.83 -11.19 1.79
CA ILE A 178 37.44 -10.19 0.90
C ILE A 178 38.99 -10.30 0.87
N GLU A 179 39.56 -11.02 1.83
CA GLU A 179 41.00 -11.29 2.00
C GLU A 179 41.56 -12.32 1.01
N ASP A 180 40.70 -13.09 0.34
CA ASP A 180 41.06 -14.14 -0.62
C ASP A 180 41.21 -13.66 -2.07
N LEU A 181 41.01 -12.36 -2.32
CA LEU A 181 41.17 -11.73 -3.64
C LEU A 181 42.50 -10.98 -3.81
N LEU A 182 43.38 -11.01 -2.82
CA LEU A 182 44.68 -10.35 -2.86
C LEU A 182 45.76 -11.31 -3.37
N THR A 183 46.60 -10.82 -4.27
CA THR A 183 47.73 -11.59 -4.80
C THR A 183 48.78 -11.81 -3.70
N GLU A 184 49.55 -12.92 -3.78
CA GLU A 184 50.60 -13.27 -2.81
C GLU A 184 51.61 -12.13 -2.55
N GLU A 185 51.81 -11.25 -3.54
CA GLU A 185 52.71 -10.10 -3.45
C GLU A 185 52.15 -9.00 -2.50
N GLU A 186 50.84 -8.76 -2.52
CA GLU A 186 50.18 -7.77 -1.66
C GLU A 186 50.12 -8.25 -0.20
N ARG A 187 49.98 -9.57 0.03
CA ARG A 187 50.05 -10.17 1.38
C ARG A 187 51.45 -10.02 1.99
N ARG A 188 52.51 -10.15 1.19
CA ARG A 188 53.90 -9.93 1.64
C ARG A 188 54.19 -8.46 1.92
N ALA A 189 53.62 -7.53 1.15
CA ALA A 189 53.78 -6.10 1.37
C ALA A 189 53.14 -5.62 2.68
N LEU A 190 51.93 -6.11 3.02
CA LEU A 190 51.26 -5.80 4.29
C LEU A 190 51.98 -6.38 5.51
N ALA A 191 52.52 -7.60 5.41
CA ALA A 191 53.31 -8.21 6.48
C ALA A 191 54.64 -7.47 6.73
N ALA A 192 55.26 -6.95 5.68
CA ALA A 192 56.47 -6.13 5.78
C ALA A 192 56.19 -4.73 6.38
N ALA A 193 55.03 -4.13 6.06
CA ALA A 193 54.61 -2.85 6.63
C ALA A 193 54.31 -2.92 8.15
N GLY A 194 53.87 -4.09 8.65
CA GLY A 194 53.62 -4.31 10.08
C GLY A 194 54.86 -4.45 10.96
N GLN A 195 56.06 -4.62 10.38
CA GLN A 195 57.31 -4.80 11.15
C GLN A 195 58.12 -3.51 11.34
N GLN A 196 57.75 -2.41 10.69
CA GLN A 196 58.46 -1.12 10.80
C GLN A 196 57.79 -0.12 11.76
N GLY A 197 56.78 -0.57 12.51
CA GLY A 197 56.07 0.24 13.50
C GLY A 197 56.38 -0.18 14.94
N VAL A 198 57.63 0.01 15.37
CA VAL A 198 58.05 0.16 16.79
C VAL A 198 59.06 1.28 16.86
#